data_AF-A0A6N9EIC6-F1
#
_entry.id   AF-A0A6N9EIC6-F1
#
_cell.length_a   1.000
_cell.length_b   1.000
_cell.length_c   1.000
_cell.angle_alpha   90.00
_cell.angle_beta   90.00
_cell.angle_gamma   90.00
#
_symmetry.space_group_name_H-M   'P 1'
#
loop_
_entity.id
_entity.type
_entity.pdbx_description
1 polymer ?
#
loop_
_entity_poly.entity_id
_entity_poly.type
_entity_poly.pdbx_seq_one_letter_code
_entity_poly.pdbx_strand_id
1 'polypeptide(L)'
;MPETVGFSLNFVHPLMMWTLLALSGYALFLGIRSKKLRTTQDAELRKRLAKSKVSQRHFLTGSLVLAFMVLGTFLGMGVTYLNNGKLFVGPHLLAGAAMACMIALAASLAPLMQRGNVVARKAHVGLNMGVMTLFLWQALTGMEIVNRIWANR
;
A
#
# COMPACT_ATOMS: atom_id res chain seq x y z
N MET A 1 24.38 6.57 -17.31
CA MET A 1 24.62 6.81 -15.87
C MET A 1 25.79 5.95 -15.42
N PRO A 2 26.57 6.34 -14.40
CA PRO A 2 27.62 5.47 -13.85
C PRO A 2 27.03 4.12 -13.43
N GLU A 3 27.70 3.01 -13.74
CA GLU A 3 27.18 1.64 -13.51
C GLU A 3 26.84 1.38 -12.03
N THR A 4 27.63 1.94 -11.12
CA THR A 4 27.41 1.85 -9.67
C THR A 4 26.10 2.53 -9.24
N VAL A 5 25.79 3.69 -9.83
CA VAL A 5 24.54 4.43 -9.56
C VAL A 5 23.34 3.66 -10.10
N GLY A 6 23.44 3.12 -11.33
CA GLY A 6 22.38 2.29 -11.92
C GLY A 6 22.07 1.04 -11.09
N PHE A 7 23.11 0.37 -10.58
CA PHE A 7 22.97 -0.79 -9.71
C PHE A 7 22.27 -0.44 -8.39
N SER A 8 22.72 0.62 -7.70
CA SER A 8 22.14 1.03 -6.40
C SER A 8 20.67 1.45 -6.50
N LEU A 9 20.24 2.02 -7.63
CA LEU A 9 18.84 2.43 -7.84
C LEU A 9 17.86 1.25 -7.81
N ASN A 10 18.29 0.04 -8.15
CA ASN A 10 17.43 -1.16 -8.10
C ASN A 10 16.93 -1.50 -6.70
N PHE A 11 17.59 -1.00 -5.64
CA PHE A 11 17.23 -1.29 -4.25
C PHE A 11 16.31 -0.24 -3.61
N VAL A 12 16.15 0.93 -4.24
CA VAL A 12 15.31 2.02 -3.72
C VAL A 12 13.84 1.61 -3.69
N HIS A 13 13.34 1.01 -4.77
CA HIS A 13 11.95 0.57 -4.83
C HIS A 13 11.64 -0.55 -3.80
N PRO A 14 12.43 -1.64 -3.70
CA PRO A 14 12.23 -2.66 -2.65
C PRO A 14 12.22 -2.10 -1.22
N LEU A 15 13.16 -1.22 -0.87
CA LEU A 15 13.23 -0.60 0.47
C LEU A 15 11.97 0.20 0.78
N MET A 16 11.51 1.00 -0.19
CA MET A 16 10.28 1.76 -0.07
C MET A 16 9.06 0.84 0.04
N MET A 17 9.02 -0.27 -0.70
CA MET A 17 7.91 -1.24 -0.63
C MET A 17 7.81 -1.91 0.74
N TRP A 18 8.93 -2.26 1.38
CA TRP A 18 8.92 -2.75 2.76
C TRP A 18 8.40 -1.72 3.75
N THR A 19 8.82 -0.46 3.60
CA THR A 19 8.31 0.66 4.41
C THR A 19 6.80 0.83 4.22
N LEU A 20 6.34 0.78 2.97
CA LEU A 20 4.93 0.88 2.61
C LEU A 20 4.11 -0.30 3.13
N LEU A 21 4.66 -1.51 3.16
CA LEU A 21 4.00 -2.69 3.74
C LEU A 21 3.78 -2.52 5.25
N ALA A 22 4.79 -2.00 5.96
CA ALA A 22 4.65 -1.69 7.39
C ALA A 22 3.58 -0.61 7.65
N LEU A 23 3.57 0.48 6.85
CA LEU A 23 2.54 1.51 6.92
C LEU A 23 1.14 0.96 6.62
N SER A 24 1.03 0.04 5.65
CA SER A 24 -0.22 -0.62 5.28
C SER A 24 -0.75 -1.51 6.42
N GLY A 25 0.14 -2.25 7.08
CA GLY A 25 -0.19 -3.02 8.28
C GLY A 25 -0.69 -2.12 9.43
N TYR A 26 -0.05 -0.97 9.63
CA TYR A 26 -0.52 0.01 10.62
C TYR A 26 -1.88 0.63 10.24
N ALA A 27 -2.10 0.95 8.96
CA ALA A 27 -3.38 1.43 8.47
C ALA A 27 -4.51 0.41 8.68
N LEU A 28 -4.24 -0.88 8.41
CA LEU A 28 -5.16 -1.99 8.68
C LEU A 28 -5.51 -2.07 10.18
N PHE A 29 -4.51 -2.01 11.05
CA PHE A 29 -4.70 -1.99 12.50
C PHE A 29 -5.60 -0.83 12.95
N LEU A 30 -5.36 0.38 12.43
CA LEU A 30 -6.22 1.54 12.71
C LEU A 30 -7.64 1.35 12.15
N GLY A 31 -7.78 0.72 10.98
CA GLY A 31 -9.07 0.38 10.38
C GLY A 31 -9.89 -0.59 11.24
N ILE A 32 -9.26 -1.62 11.80
CA ILE A 32 -9.88 -2.55 12.75
C ILE A 32 -10.33 -1.81 14.02
N ARG A 33 -9.50 -0.91 14.56
CA ARG A 33 -9.88 -0.08 15.71
C ARG A 33 -11.00 0.90 15.40
N SER A 34 -11.03 1.48 14.19
CA SER A 34 -12.13 2.33 13.73
C SER A 34 -13.44 1.55 13.58
N LYS A 35 -13.39 0.27 13.15
CA LYS A 35 -14.55 -0.63 13.22
C LYS A 35 -14.98 -0.85 14.67
N LYS A 36 -14.03 -1.21 15.55
CA LYS A 36 -14.32 -1.45 16.97
C LYS A 36 -14.96 -0.25 17.67
N LEU A 37 -14.51 0.98 17.38
CA LEU A 37 -15.11 2.21 17.90
C LEU A 37 -16.62 2.30 17.61
N ARG A 38 -17.05 1.84 16.43
CA ARG A 38 -18.45 1.90 15.98
C ARG A 38 -19.30 0.73 16.47
N THR A 39 -18.69 -0.41 16.79
CA THR A 39 -19.43 -1.66 17.09
C THR A 39 -19.34 -2.09 18.54
N THR A 40 -18.40 -1.55 19.33
CA THR A 40 -18.25 -1.93 20.74
C THR A 40 -19.41 -1.42 21.60
N GLN A 41 -19.84 -2.21 22.58
CA GLN A 41 -20.83 -1.84 23.60
C GLN A 41 -20.18 -1.27 24.87
N ASP A 42 -18.87 -1.45 25.04
CA ASP A 42 -18.10 -0.95 26.17
C ASP A 42 -17.89 0.57 26.06
N ALA A 43 -18.47 1.32 27.00
CA ALA A 43 -18.43 2.78 27.03
C ALA A 43 -17.02 3.33 27.31
N GLU A 44 -16.24 2.67 28.18
CA GLU A 44 -14.88 3.10 28.51
C GLU A 44 -13.95 2.91 27.31
N LEU A 45 -14.03 1.74 26.67
CA LEU A 45 -13.27 1.44 25.47
C LEU A 45 -13.65 2.39 24.33
N ARG A 46 -14.95 2.67 24.13
CA ARG A 46 -15.43 3.64 23.13
C ARG A 46 -14.83 5.02 23.39
N LYS A 47 -14.84 5.50 24.65
CA LYS A 47 -14.25 6.78 25.06
C LYS A 47 -12.74 6.83 24.78
N ARG A 48 -12.01 5.76 25.09
CA ARG A 48 -10.57 5.64 24.82
C ARG A 48 -10.24 5.66 23.32
N LEU A 49 -11.01 4.93 22.51
CA LEU A 49 -10.84 4.89 21.05
C LEU A 49 -11.19 6.24 20.41
N ALA A 50 -12.24 6.92 20.90
CA ALA A 50 -12.60 8.26 20.45
C ALA A 50 -11.50 9.28 20.77
N LYS A 51 -10.96 9.28 22.00
CA LYS A 51 -9.87 10.17 22.44
C LYS A 51 -8.60 9.98 21.61
N SER A 52 -8.31 8.75 21.20
CA SER A 52 -7.14 8.44 20.34
C SER A 52 -7.33 8.77 18.85
N LYS A 53 -8.50 9.28 18.46
CA LYS A 53 -8.81 9.74 17.08
C LYS A 53 -8.51 8.67 16.01
N VAL A 54 -8.81 7.41 16.29
CA VAL A 54 -8.43 6.26 15.44
C VAL A 54 -8.90 6.39 13.99
N SER A 55 -10.09 6.94 13.75
CA SER A 55 -10.62 7.14 12.38
C SER A 55 -9.85 8.22 11.60
N GLN A 56 -9.46 9.31 12.26
CA GLN A 56 -8.65 10.37 11.63
C GLN A 56 -7.23 9.86 11.32
N ARG A 57 -6.63 9.12 12.26
CA ARG A 57 -5.31 8.50 12.04
C ARG A 57 -5.36 7.48 10.91
N HIS A 58 -6.43 6.68 10.83
CA HIS A 58 -6.62 5.72 9.73
C HIS A 58 -6.70 6.45 8.39
N PHE A 59 -7.47 7.55 8.31
CA PHE A 59 -7.56 8.36 7.10
C PHE A 59 -6.19 8.91 6.70
N LEU A 60 -5.46 9.56 7.62
CA LEU A 60 -4.16 10.15 7.32
C LEU A 60 -3.11 9.10 6.92
N THR A 61 -3.06 7.99 7.65
CA THR A 61 -2.16 6.86 7.32
C THR A 61 -2.53 6.26 5.97
N GLY A 62 -3.83 6.08 5.68
CA GLY A 62 -4.31 5.59 4.39
C GLY A 62 -3.96 6.53 3.23
N SER A 63 -4.02 7.84 3.43
CA SER A 63 -3.57 8.83 2.44
C SER A 63 -2.06 8.73 2.16
N LEU A 64 -1.25 8.50 3.20
CA LEU A 64 0.19 8.24 3.02
C LEU A 64 0.45 6.95 2.25
N VAL A 65 -0.26 5.87 2.60
CA VAL A 65 -0.15 4.59 1.87
C VAL A 65 -0.52 4.78 0.40
N LEU A 66 -1.62 5.49 0.09
CA LEU A 66 -2.00 5.81 -1.29
C LEU A 66 -0.87 6.55 -2.02
N ALA A 67 -0.36 7.64 -1.42
CA ALA A 67 0.70 8.45 -2.03
C ALA A 67 1.96 7.63 -2.31
N PHE A 68 2.43 6.88 -1.31
CA PHE A 68 3.64 6.06 -1.43
C PHE A 68 3.46 4.88 -2.38
N MET A 69 2.26 4.29 -2.47
CA MET A 69 1.98 3.24 -3.43
C MET A 69 2.04 3.77 -4.86
N VAL A 70 1.38 4.89 -5.13
CA VAL A 70 1.39 5.52 -6.46
C VAL A 70 2.81 5.94 -6.85
N LEU A 71 3.48 6.71 -6.00
CA LEU A 71 4.86 7.14 -6.25
C LEU A 71 5.80 5.94 -6.38
N GLY A 72 5.60 4.90 -5.57
CA GLY A 72 6.43 3.72 -5.60
C GLY A 72 6.30 2.90 -6.86
N THR A 73 5.08 2.75 -7.38
CA THR A 73 4.81 2.13 -8.68
C THR A 73 5.53 2.88 -9.79
N PHE A 74 5.37 4.21 -9.87
CA PHE A 74 6.04 5.02 -10.90
C PHE A 74 7.56 5.04 -10.75
N LEU A 75 8.09 5.10 -9.52
CA LEU A 75 9.53 5.04 -9.28
C LEU A 75 10.12 3.70 -9.73
N GLY A 76 9.46 2.58 -9.42
CA GLY A 76 9.92 1.24 -9.84
C GLY A 76 9.96 1.10 -11.36
N MET A 77 8.92 1.59 -12.04
CA MET A 77 8.88 1.65 -13.51
C MET A 77 9.97 2.58 -14.05
N GLY A 78 10.14 3.77 -13.47
CA GLY A 78 11.15 4.74 -13.87
C GLY A 78 12.57 4.20 -13.77
N VAL A 79 12.93 3.59 -12.64
CA VAL A 79 14.25 2.95 -12.46
C VAL A 79 14.45 1.82 -13.48
N THR A 80 13.43 0.98 -13.70
CA THR A 80 13.50 -0.09 -14.71
C THR A 80 13.79 0.48 -16.10
N TYR A 81 13.06 1.52 -16.50
CA TYR A 81 13.24 2.16 -17.80
C TYR A 81 14.61 2.82 -17.93
N LEU A 82 15.06 3.56 -16.91
CA LEU A 82 16.36 4.23 -16.92
C LEU A 82 17.53 3.24 -17.00
N ASN A 83 17.41 2.08 -16.36
CA ASN A 83 18.46 1.06 -16.35
C ASN A 83 18.46 0.17 -17.61
N ASN A 84 17.32 0.00 -18.29
CA ASN A 84 17.19 -1.00 -19.36
C ASN A 84 16.72 -0.44 -20.71
N GLY A 85 16.37 0.85 -20.78
CA GLY A 85 15.78 1.49 -21.97
C GLY A 85 14.35 1.04 -22.32
N LYS A 86 13.76 0.14 -21.52
CA LYS A 86 12.40 -0.39 -21.70
C LYS A 86 11.81 -0.85 -20.38
N LEU A 87 10.49 -1.00 -20.35
CA LEU A 87 9.77 -1.66 -19.26
C LEU A 87 9.58 -3.15 -19.57
N PHE A 88 9.73 -3.98 -18.56
CA PHE A 88 9.40 -5.40 -18.66
C PHE A 88 7.96 -5.61 -18.15
N VAL A 89 7.04 -5.94 -19.06
CA VAL A 89 5.64 -6.20 -18.72
C VAL A 89 5.51 -7.62 -18.17
N GLY A 90 5.83 -7.78 -16.89
CA GLY A 90 5.71 -9.05 -16.16
C GLY A 90 4.62 -9.02 -15.09
N PRO A 91 4.34 -10.16 -14.44
CA PRO A 91 3.34 -10.25 -13.37
C PRO A 91 3.57 -9.26 -12.24
N HIS A 92 4.82 -8.95 -11.90
CA HIS A 92 5.15 -7.99 -10.83
C HIS A 92 4.66 -6.58 -11.16
N LEU A 93 4.97 -6.10 -12.37
CA LEU A 93 4.54 -4.78 -12.84
C LEU A 93 3.02 -4.69 -12.92
N LEU A 94 2.36 -5.67 -13.55
CA LEU A 94 0.90 -5.67 -13.71
C LEU A 94 0.17 -5.72 -12.37
N ALA A 95 0.64 -6.55 -11.43
CA ALA A 95 0.06 -6.62 -10.09
C ALA A 95 0.27 -5.30 -9.31
N GLY A 96 1.47 -4.71 -9.36
CA GLY A 96 1.74 -3.42 -8.72
C GLY A 96 0.88 -2.28 -9.27
N ALA A 97 0.68 -2.25 -10.60
CA ALA A 97 -0.23 -1.29 -11.25
C ALA A 97 -1.69 -1.52 -10.83
N ALA A 98 -2.15 -2.78 -10.81
CA ALA A 98 -3.50 -3.12 -10.34
C ALA A 98 -3.72 -2.71 -8.88
N MET A 99 -2.74 -2.95 -8.00
CA MET A 99 -2.80 -2.52 -6.60
C MET A 99 -2.93 -1.00 -6.47
N ALA A 100 -2.17 -0.22 -7.26
CA ALA A 100 -2.27 1.24 -7.27
C ALA A 100 -3.68 1.72 -7.69
N CYS A 101 -4.29 1.09 -8.68
CA CYS A 101 -5.68 1.35 -9.05
C CYS A 101 -6.66 0.99 -7.93
N MET A 102 -6.51 -0.20 -7.33
CA MET A 102 -7.39 -0.68 -6.27
C MET A 102 -7.37 0.23 -5.04
N ILE A 103 -6.19 0.69 -4.60
CA ILE A 103 -6.09 1.57 -3.45
C ILE A 103 -6.65 2.97 -3.74
N ALA A 104 -6.46 3.49 -4.96
CA ALA A 104 -7.06 4.77 -5.38
C ALA A 104 -8.59 4.68 -5.39
N LEU A 105 -9.16 3.60 -5.93
CA LEU A 105 -10.59 3.32 -5.88
C LEU A 105 -11.08 3.14 -4.44
N ALA A 106 -10.32 2.47 -3.59
CA ALA A 106 -10.71 2.30 -2.19
C ALA A 106 -10.73 3.65 -1.45
N ALA A 107 -9.73 4.51 -1.69
CA ALA A 107 -9.65 5.82 -1.07
C ALA A 107 -10.77 6.76 -1.53
N SER A 108 -11.18 6.69 -2.80
CA SER A 108 -12.26 7.53 -3.34
C SER A 108 -13.64 7.24 -2.71
N LEU A 109 -13.81 6.08 -2.06
CA LEU A 109 -15.03 5.74 -1.31
C LEU A 109 -15.15 6.46 0.05
N ALA A 110 -14.11 7.16 0.50
CA ALA A 110 -14.09 7.82 1.81
C ALA A 110 -15.27 8.77 2.06
N PRO A 111 -15.67 9.67 1.12
CA PRO A 111 -16.80 10.57 1.33
C PRO A 111 -18.13 9.82 1.54
N LEU A 112 -18.37 8.74 0.80
CA LEU A 112 -19.57 7.91 0.95
C LEU A 112 -19.59 7.20 2.30
N MET A 113 -18.44 6.68 2.74
CA MET A 113 -18.31 6.03 4.04
C MET A 113 -18.50 6.99 5.21
N GLN A 114 -18.05 8.24 5.07
CA GLN A 114 -18.26 9.30 6.07
C GLN A 114 -19.75 9.66 6.22
N ARG A 115 -20.52 9.55 5.14
CA ARG A 115 -22.00 9.67 5.14
C ARG A 115 -22.72 8.40 5.60
N GLY A 116 -22.01 7.40 6.13
CA GLY A 116 -22.60 6.18 6.68
C GLY A 116 -22.88 5.06 5.68
N ASN A 117 -22.52 5.21 4.40
CA ASN A 117 -22.78 4.18 3.39
C ASN A 117 -22.03 2.87 3.72
N VAL A 118 -22.77 1.82 4.01
CA VAL A 118 -22.25 0.49 4.39
C VAL A 118 -21.74 -0.32 3.21
N VAL A 119 -22.30 -0.15 2.01
CA VAL A 119 -21.82 -0.82 0.78
C VAL A 119 -20.45 -0.27 0.41
N ALA A 120 -20.29 1.05 0.39
CA ALA A 120 -18.99 1.71 0.17
C ALA A 120 -17.95 1.23 1.18
N ARG A 121 -18.34 1.00 2.44
CA ARG A 121 -17.44 0.47 3.47
C ARG A 121 -17.01 -0.97 3.20
N LYS A 122 -17.94 -1.83 2.80
CA LYS A 122 -17.62 -3.22 2.43
C LYS A 122 -16.71 -3.26 1.20
N ALA A 123 -17.00 -2.45 0.18
CA ALA A 123 -16.16 -2.32 -1.01
C ALA A 123 -14.75 -1.81 -0.67
N HIS A 124 -14.63 -0.75 0.14
CA HIS A 124 -13.34 -0.24 0.61
C HIS A 124 -12.52 -1.32 1.33
N VAL A 125 -13.14 -2.09 2.24
CA VAL A 125 -12.46 -3.17 2.95
C VAL A 125 -12.06 -4.29 1.99
N GLY A 126 -12.95 -4.71 1.09
CA GLY A 126 -12.67 -5.76 0.09
C GLY A 126 -11.50 -5.39 -0.83
N LEU A 127 -11.50 -4.17 -1.37
CA LEU A 127 -10.41 -3.66 -2.19
C LEU A 127 -9.09 -3.64 -1.42
N ASN A 128 -9.07 -3.13 -0.18
CA ASN A 128 -7.83 -3.09 0.61
C ASN A 128 -7.36 -4.48 1.04
N MET A 129 -8.26 -5.46 1.24
CA MET A 129 -7.84 -6.84 1.50
C MET A 129 -7.26 -7.49 0.25
N GLY A 130 -7.82 -7.20 -0.93
CA GLY A 130 -7.19 -7.56 -2.19
C GLY A 130 -5.79 -6.94 -2.34
N VAL A 131 -5.64 -5.64 -2.06
CA VAL A 131 -4.34 -4.96 -2.06
C VAL A 131 -3.37 -5.63 -1.10
N MET A 132 -3.74 -5.89 0.14
CA MET A 132 -2.86 -6.54 1.12
C MET A 132 -2.40 -7.93 0.69
N THR A 133 -3.31 -8.75 0.15
CA THR A 133 -2.98 -10.09 -0.36
C THR A 133 -2.01 -10.01 -1.52
N LEU A 134 -2.29 -9.16 -2.52
CA LEU A 134 -1.39 -8.95 -3.65
C LEU A 134 -0.05 -8.39 -3.17
N PHE A 135 -0.05 -7.47 -2.21
CA PHE A 135 1.18 -6.86 -1.72
C PHE A 135 2.09 -7.87 -1.02
N LEU A 136 1.53 -8.74 -0.18
CA LEU A 136 2.28 -9.82 0.47
C LEU A 136 2.87 -10.79 -0.55
N TRP A 137 2.10 -11.16 -1.58
CA TRP A 137 2.62 -11.94 -2.70
C TRP A 137 3.77 -11.22 -3.41
N GLN A 138 3.58 -9.94 -3.73
CA GLN A 138 4.57 -9.13 -4.44
C GLN A 138 5.84 -8.88 -3.62
N ALA A 139 5.75 -8.87 -2.29
CA ALA A 139 6.92 -8.80 -1.42
C ALA A 139 7.81 -10.04 -1.60
N LEU A 140 7.23 -11.23 -1.77
CA LEU A 140 7.98 -12.46 -2.03
C LEU A 140 8.58 -12.45 -3.44
N THR A 141 7.75 -12.26 -4.47
CA THR A 141 8.21 -12.29 -5.87
C THR A 141 9.13 -11.13 -6.22
N GLY A 142 8.98 -9.98 -5.58
CA GLY A 142 9.89 -8.83 -5.72
C GLY A 142 11.29 -9.14 -5.19
N MET A 143 11.41 -9.86 -4.08
CA MET A 143 12.72 -10.27 -3.57
C MET A 143 13.41 -11.29 -4.47
N GLU A 144 12.67 -12.15 -5.17
CA GLU A 144 13.24 -13.03 -6.20
C GLU A 144 13.85 -12.24 -7.38
N ILE A 145 13.27 -11.08 -7.72
CA ILE A 145 13.82 -10.18 -8.74
C ILE A 145 15.11 -9.53 -8.23
N VAL A 146 15.10 -9.02 -7.00
CA VAL A 146 16.31 -8.45 -6.36
C VAL A 146 17.43 -9.47 -6.30
N ASN A 147 17.14 -10.72 -5.92
CA ASN A 147 18.13 -11.79 -5.87
C ASN A 147 18.71 -12.11 -7.25
N ARG A 148 17.88 -12.10 -8.31
CA ARG A 148 18.36 -12.27 -9.69
C ARG A 148 19.28 -11.13 -10.13
N ILE A 149 18.97 -9.88 -9.77
CA ILE A 149 19.83 -8.72 -10.05
C ILE A 149 21.17 -8.86 -9.31
N TRP A 150 21.14 -9.31 -8.05
CA TRP A 150 22.35 -9.50 -7.25
C TRP A 150 23.24 -10.63 -7.77
N ALA A 151 22.63 -11.76 -8.17
CA ALA A 151 23.35 -12.94 -8.66
C ALA A 151 23.97 -12.72 -10.05
N ASN A 152 23.41 -11.82 -10.87
CA ASN A 152 23.88 -11.51 -12.21
C ASN A 152 24.73 -10.22 -12.26
N ARG A 153 25.23 -9.76 -11.11
CA ARG A 153 26.08 -8.57 -11.01
C ARG A 153 27.49 -8.83 -11.53
#